data_AF-A0AAU2MFA2-F1
#
_entry.id   AF-A0AAU2MFA2-F1
#
_cell.length_a   1.000
_cell.length_b   1.000
_cell.length_c   1.000
_cell.angle_alpha   90.00
_cell.angle_beta   90.00
_cell.angle_gamma   90.00
#
_symmetry.space_group_name_H-M   'P 1'
#
loop_
_entity.id
_entity.type
_entity.pdbx_description
1 polymer ?
#
loop_
_entity_poly.entity_id
_entity_poly.type
_entity_poly.pdbx_seq_one_letter_code
_entity_poly.pdbx_strand_id
1 'polypeptide(L)' 'MPQFPKDILEPTTDFFPSAPTLWAPPQAPTRPPVDSETIREWARANGHQVSSSGRIPAAIREAWESARS' A
#
# COMPACT_ATOMS: atom_id res chain seq x y z
N MET A 1 -22.08 -2.07 53.38
CA MET A 1 -22.24 -2.65 52.03
C MET A 1 -22.62 -1.51 51.09
N PRO A 2 -21.76 -1.10 50.14
CA PRO A 2 -22.12 -0.05 49.20
C PRO A 2 -23.24 -0.53 48.27
N GLN A 3 -24.34 0.22 48.20
CA GLN A 3 -25.45 -0.06 47.29
C GLN A 3 -25.20 0.68 45.97
N PHE A 4 -24.98 -0.09 44.91
CA PHE A 4 -24.86 0.45 43.56
C PHE A 4 -26.27 0.67 42.96
N PRO A 5 -26.48 1.78 42.21
CA PRO A 5 -27.72 2.06 41.53
C PRO A 5 -28.03 0.98 40.47
N LYS A 6 -29.30 0.58 40.37
CA LYS A 6 -29.74 -0.56 39.56
C LYS A 6 -29.79 -0.29 38.05
N ASP A 7 -29.64 0.97 37.62
CA ASP A 7 -29.72 1.36 36.21
C ASP A 7 -28.50 0.91 35.38
N ILE A 8 -27.47 0.34 36.03
CA ILE A 8 -26.30 -0.26 35.36
C ILE A 8 -26.62 -1.68 34.83
N LEU A 9 -27.76 -2.27 35.21
CA LEU A 9 -28.17 -3.62 34.79
C LEU A 9 -28.84 -3.67 33.40
N GLU A 10 -29.04 -2.54 32.72
CA GLU A 10 -29.53 -2.53 31.35
C GLU A 10 -28.35 -2.57 30.36
N PRO A 11 -28.17 -3.68 29.61
CA PRO A 11 -27.13 -3.78 28.60
C PRO A 11 -27.59 -3.05 27.33
N THR A 12 -27.35 -1.74 27.26
CA THR A 12 -27.27 -1.03 25.97
C THR A 12 -25.95 -0.27 25.84
N THR A 13 -24.87 -0.81 26.42
CA THR A 13 -23.54 -0.51 25.91
C THR A 13 -23.36 -1.28 24.62
N ASP A 14 -24.05 -0.83 23.57
CA ASP A 14 -23.59 -1.13 22.22
C ASP A 14 -22.28 -0.37 22.07
N PHE A 15 -21.20 -1.14 22.05
CA PHE A 15 -19.91 -0.68 21.59
C PHE A 15 -20.06 -0.38 20.10
N PHE A 16 -20.61 0.78 19.76
CA PHE A 16 -20.52 1.33 18.42
C PHE A 16 -19.03 1.69 18.26
N PRO A 17 -18.26 0.95 17.44
CA PRO A 17 -16.91 1.37 17.15
C PRO A 17 -17.05 2.79 16.60
N SER A 18 -16.46 3.78 17.27
CA SER A 18 -16.29 5.10 16.67
C SER A 18 -15.62 4.82 15.33
N ALA A 19 -16.36 5.03 14.23
CA ALA A 19 -15.86 4.77 12.89
C ALA A 19 -14.49 5.42 12.85
N PRO A 20 -13.40 4.65 12.65
CA PRO A 20 -12.08 5.25 12.67
C PRO A 20 -12.14 6.33 11.61
N THR A 21 -11.95 7.58 12.03
CA THR A 21 -11.80 8.73 11.14
C THR A 21 -10.99 8.24 9.95
N LEU A 22 -11.59 8.32 8.76
CA LEU A 22 -11.02 7.93 7.47
C LEU A 22 -9.82 8.83 7.16
N TRP A 23 -8.76 8.77 7.97
CA TRP A 23 -7.43 9.01 7.48
C TRP A 23 -7.05 7.75 6.71
N ALA A 24 -7.52 7.67 5.47
CA ALA A 24 -6.81 6.91 4.47
C ALA A 24 -5.71 7.85 3.96
N PRO A 25 -4.41 7.54 4.15
CA PRO A 25 -3.40 8.25 3.39
C PRO A 25 -3.78 8.10 1.91
N PRO A 26 -3.58 9.12 1.06
CA PRO A 26 -3.83 8.97 -0.37
C PRO A 26 -3.07 7.73 -0.82
N GLN A 27 -3.80 6.70 -1.25
CA GLN A 27 -3.17 5.49 -1.75
C GLN A 27 -2.30 5.93 -2.91
N ALA A 28 -0.98 5.75 -2.76
CA ALA A 28 -0.06 6.00 -3.85
C ALA A 28 -0.59 5.22 -5.07
N PRO A 29 -0.62 5.84 -6.26
CA PRO A 29 -1.21 5.21 -7.43
C PRO A 29 -0.59 3.82 -7.58
N THR A 30 -1.43 2.80 -7.42
CA THR A 30 -1.03 1.42 -7.70
C THR A 30 -0.94 1.37 -9.22
N ARG A 31 0.24 1.77 -9.72
CA ARG A 31 0.52 1.77 -11.15
C ARG A 31 0.34 0.32 -11.62
N PRO A 32 -0.36 0.09 -12.74
CA PRO A 32 -0.57 -1.26 -13.24
C PRO A 32 0.76 -2.00 -13.28
N PRO A 33 0.77 -3.32 -13.01
CA PRO A 33 1.96 -4.12 -13.13
C PRO A 33 2.39 -4.08 -14.60
N VAL A 34 3.25 -3.10 -14.93
CA VAL A 34 4.07 -3.18 -16.13
C VAL A 34 4.92 -4.42 -15.93
N ASP A 35 5.03 -5.26 -16.97
CA ASP A 35 5.79 -6.50 -16.91
C ASP A 35 7.22 -6.21 -16.44
N SER A 36 7.39 -6.34 -15.13
CA SER A 36 8.61 -5.92 -14.46
C SER A 36 9.78 -6.82 -14.86
N GLU A 37 9.47 -8.04 -15.33
CA GLU A 37 10.45 -8.94 -15.92
C GLU A 37 11.00 -8.41 -17.25
N THR A 38 10.14 -7.94 -18.16
CA THR A 38 10.56 -7.38 -19.45
C THR A 38 11.51 -6.20 -19.29
N ILE A 39 11.20 -5.28 -18.36
CA ILE A 39 12.09 -4.15 -18.05
C ILE A 39 13.40 -4.65 -17.42
N ARG A 40 13.35 -5.70 -16.58
CA ARG A 40 14.53 -6.26 -15.91
C ARG A 40 15.44 -6.99 -16.90
N GLU A 41 14.89 -7.70 -17.88
CA GLU A 41 15.62 -8.32 -18.98
C GLU A 41 16.29 -7.28 -19.87
N TRP A 42 15.54 -6.26 -20.28
CA TRP A 42 16.10 -5.13 -21.02
C TRP A 42 17.21 -4.44 -20.22
N ALA A 43 16.98 -4.19 -18.93
CA ALA A 43 17.97 -3.55 -18.07
C ALA A 43 19.27 -4.35 -18.01
N ARG A 44 19.20 -5.67 -17.84
CA ARG A 44 20.38 -6.56 -17.86
C ARG A 44 21.08 -6.56 -19.22
N ALA A 45 20.33 -6.58 -20.31
CA ALA A 45 20.87 -6.53 -21.67
C ALA A 45 21.60 -5.21 -21.96
N ASN A 46 21.17 -4.11 -21.33
CA ASN A 46 21.81 -2.79 -21.43
C ASN A 46 22.89 -2.55 -20.37
N GLY A 47 23.19 -3.54 -19.51
CA GLY A 47 24.20 -3.42 -18.45
C GLY A 47 23.76 -2.62 -17.22
N HIS A 48 22.46 -2.35 -17.06
CA HIS A 48 21.92 -1.69 -15.88
C HIS A 48 21.82 -2.65 -14.69
N GLN A 49 22.19 -2.16 -13.50
CA GLN A 49 22.13 -2.94 -12.26
C GLN A 49 20.70 -2.94 -11.68
N VAL A 50 20.02 -4.07 -11.81
CA VAL A 50 18.66 -4.31 -11.28
C VAL A 50 18.69 -5.40 -10.22
N SER A 51 17.87 -5.23 -9.17
CA SER A 51 17.58 -6.29 -8.22
C SER A 51 16.95 -7.51 -8.92
N SER A 52 17.29 -8.71 -8.47
CA SER A 52 16.69 -9.96 -8.97
C SER A 52 15.20 -10.05 -8.67
N SER A 53 14.73 -9.36 -7.63
CA SER A 53 13.33 -9.35 -7.20
C SER A 53 12.89 -7.98 -6.66
N GLY A 54 11.59 -7.74 -6.63
CA GLY A 54 10.98 -6.52 -6.11
C GLY A 54 10.88 -5.37 -7.11
N ARG A 55 10.85 -4.13 -6.60
CA ARG A 55 10.61 -2.91 -7.39
C ARG A 55 11.79 -2.60 -8.32
N ILE A 56 11.48 -2.13 -9.53
CA ILE A 56 12.47 -1.60 -10.46
C ILE A 56 12.86 -0.17 -10.06
N PRO A 57 14.16 0.17 -10.03
CA PRO A 57 14.60 1.54 -9.82
C PRO A 57 13.96 2.51 -10.84
N ALA A 58 13.51 3.68 -10.36
CA ALA A 58 12.84 4.67 -11.21
C ALA A 58 13.68 5.09 -12.42
N ALA A 59 15.01 5.26 -12.24
CA ALA A 59 15.94 5.63 -13.31
C ALA A 59 15.96 4.62 -14.47
N ILE A 60 15.88 3.32 -14.18
CA ILE A 60 15.91 2.27 -15.21
C ILE A 60 14.58 2.23 -15.96
N ARG A 61 13.48 2.45 -15.24
CA ARG A 61 12.16 2.54 -15.84
C ARG A 61 12.06 3.73 -16.79
N GLU A 62 12.55 4.90 -16.39
CA GLU A 62 12.56 6.10 -17.22
C GLU A 62 13.44 5.93 -18.46
N ALA A 63 14.62 5.30 -18.32
CA ALA A 63 15.47 4.95 -19.47
C ALA A 63 14.77 3.99 -20.44
N TRP A 64 14.02 3.01 -19.92
CA TRP A 64 13.23 2.09 -20.74
C TRP A 64 12.06 2.77 -21.45
N GLU A 65 11.33 3.65 -20.76
CA GLU A 65 10.26 4.45 -21.35
C GLU A 65 10.81 5.40 -22.42
N SER A 66 11.98 6.02 -22.19
CA SER A 66 12.66 6.89 -23.16
C SER A 66 13.16 6.16 -24.39
N ALA A 67 13.65 4.92 -24.23
CA ALA A 67 14.09 4.09 -25.36
C ALA A 67 12.92 3.57 -26.22
N ARG A 68 11.69 3.64 -25.70
CA ARG A 68 10.47 3.13 -26.35
C ARG A 68 9.54 4.25 -26.85
N SER A 69 9.86 5.50 -26.56
CA SER A 69 9.23 6.69 -27.14
C SER A 69 9.87 7.07 -28.46
#